data_AF-A0A0D2L6T5-F1
#
_entry.id   AF-A0A0D2L6T5-F1
#
_cell.length_a   1.000
_cell.length_b   1.000
_cell.length_c   1.000
_cell.angle_alpha   90.00
_cell.angle_beta   90.00
_cell.angle_gamma   90.00
#
_symmetry.space_group_name_H-M   'P 1'
#
loop_
_entity.id
_entity.type
_entity.pdbx_description
1 polymer ?
#
loop_
_entity_poly.entity_id
_entity_poly.type
_entity_poly.pdbx_seq_one_letter_code
_entity_poly.pdbx_strand_id
1 'polypeptide(L)'
;MEALDAKDAAADAGASTGPPTPSAIGALVIFLVSVACVIALVLLPVKLRVPVPRRLRAARNGGGSSSGGVRASVAVRIPHWLPPPLGVLVMLAAGCLDSRGLLNGILGDSSIQPYSILILFLALAYIAAALDQTGAFAWLALKMTGRAATTGPRLFVLQSLLAAVVTLFTR
;
A
#
# COMPACT_ATOMS: atom_id res chain seq x y z
N MET A 1 35.54 -40.65 25.98
CA MET A 1 35.40 -39.27 25.46
C MET A 1 34.16 -39.16 24.56
N GLU A 2 33.07 -39.84 24.91
CA GLU A 2 31.80 -39.88 24.14
C GLU A 2 30.58 -39.58 25.04
N ALA A 3 30.75 -39.66 26.36
CA ALA A 3 29.69 -39.42 27.35
C ALA A 3 29.52 -37.94 27.78
N LEU A 4 30.33 -37.02 27.25
CA LEU A 4 30.22 -35.58 27.50
C LEU A 4 29.38 -34.85 26.43
N ASP A 5 29.37 -35.36 25.19
CA ASP A 5 28.60 -34.77 24.08
C ASP A 5 27.08 -34.95 24.23
N ALA A 6 26.63 -36.07 24.83
CA ALA A 6 25.21 -36.35 25.00
C ALA A 6 24.51 -35.47 26.06
N LYS A 7 25.27 -34.83 26.95
CA LYS A 7 24.72 -34.01 28.04
C LYS A 7 24.53 -32.55 27.63
N ASP A 8 25.34 -32.07 26.69
CA ASP A 8 25.22 -30.72 26.14
C ASP A 8 24.16 -30.65 25.03
N ALA A 9 23.96 -31.74 24.26
CA ALA A 9 22.87 -31.84 23.27
C ALA A 9 21.46 -31.85 23.90
N ALA A 10 21.33 -32.25 25.17
CA ALA A 10 20.05 -32.23 25.89
C ALA A 10 19.75 -30.90 26.58
N ALA A 11 20.75 -30.01 26.73
CA ALA A 11 20.60 -28.73 27.42
C ALA A 11 19.99 -27.64 26.51
N ASP A 12 20.23 -27.70 25.19
CA ASP A 12 19.68 -26.73 24.23
C ASP A 12 18.25 -27.05 23.76
N ALA A 13 17.74 -28.25 24.04
CA ALA A 13 16.35 -28.62 23.74
C ALA A 13 15.33 -28.07 24.77
N GLY A 14 15.80 -27.46 25.86
CA GLY A 14 14.97 -26.95 26.96
C GLY A 14 14.65 -25.46 26.93
N ALA A 15 15.08 -24.71 25.90
CA ALA A 15 15.12 -23.24 25.95
C ALA A 15 13.94 -22.50 25.25
N SER A 16 12.88 -23.17 24.78
CA SER A 16 11.78 -22.46 24.10
C SER A 16 10.34 -22.90 24.41
N THR A 17 10.11 -23.73 25.42
CA THR A 17 8.74 -24.15 25.86
C THR A 17 8.31 -23.55 27.20
N GLY A 18 8.90 -22.42 27.61
CA GLY A 18 8.39 -21.63 28.74
C GLY A 18 7.11 -20.86 28.37
N PRO A 19 6.19 -20.61 29.33
CA PRO A 19 5.04 -19.76 29.06
C PRO A 19 5.53 -18.38 28.58
N PRO A 20 4.86 -17.77 27.58
CA PRO A 20 5.31 -16.51 27.02
C PRO A 20 5.47 -15.48 28.14
N THR A 21 6.67 -14.90 28.24
CA THR A 21 6.95 -13.86 29.22
C THR A 21 5.98 -12.69 28.99
N PRO A 22 5.49 -12.02 30.05
CA PRO A 22 4.46 -10.99 29.92
C PRO A 22 4.89 -9.81 29.02
N SER A 23 6.19 -9.58 28.87
CA SER A 23 6.77 -8.59 27.96
C SER A 23 6.66 -8.97 26.48
N ALA A 24 6.80 -10.26 26.12
CA ALA A 24 6.70 -10.73 24.75
C ALA A 24 5.26 -10.64 24.21
N ILE A 25 4.28 -10.93 25.07
CA ILE A 25 2.86 -10.81 24.74
C ILE A 25 2.51 -9.34 24.46
N GLY A 26 3.01 -8.42 25.29
CA GLY A 26 2.77 -6.98 25.10
C GLY A 26 3.30 -6.46 23.76
N ALA A 27 4.53 -6.82 23.39
CA ALA A 27 5.12 -6.44 22.10
C ALA A 27 4.32 -7.01 20.91
N LEU A 28 3.87 -8.27 21.01
CA LEU A 28 3.06 -8.91 19.97
C LEU A 28 1.70 -8.24 19.84
N VAL A 29 1.04 -7.89 20.95
CA VAL A 29 -0.25 -7.17 20.94
C VAL A 29 -0.10 -5.79 20.30
N ILE A 30 0.94 -5.03 20.66
CA ILE A 30 1.21 -3.71 20.06
C ILE A 30 1.49 -3.83 18.56
N PHE A 31 2.26 -4.84 18.15
CA PHE A 31 2.50 -5.15 16.74
C PHE A 31 1.20 -5.47 15.99
N LEU A 32 0.37 -6.36 16.54
CA LEU A 32 -0.90 -6.77 15.94
C LEU A 32 -1.89 -5.60 15.84
N VAL A 33 -1.97 -4.77 16.88
CA VAL A 33 -2.80 -3.56 16.89
C VAL A 33 -2.30 -2.53 15.87
N SER A 34 -0.98 -2.33 15.78
CA SER A 34 -0.37 -1.44 14.78
C SER A 34 -0.68 -1.93 13.36
N VAL A 35 -0.43 -3.20 13.07
CA VAL A 35 -0.70 -3.81 11.76
C VAL A 35 -2.19 -3.74 11.42
N ALA A 36 -3.07 -4.10 12.36
CA ALA A 36 -4.51 -4.03 12.17
C ALA A 36 -5.00 -2.58 11.96
N CYS A 37 -4.44 -1.62 12.68
CA CYS A 37 -4.75 -0.19 12.52
C CYS A 37 -4.31 0.32 11.14
N VAL A 38 -3.10 -0.02 10.70
CA VAL A 38 -2.59 0.36 9.37
C VAL A 38 -3.43 -0.28 8.27
N ILE A 39 -3.73 -1.58 8.37
CA ILE A 39 -4.59 -2.28 7.41
C ILE A 39 -5.99 -1.66 7.40
N ALA A 40 -6.57 -1.35 8.57
CA ALA A 40 -7.87 -0.68 8.66
C ALA A 40 -7.81 0.72 8.05
N LEU A 41 -6.71 1.47 8.20
CA LEU A 41 -6.54 2.81 7.63
C LEU A 41 -6.28 2.79 6.11
N VAL A 42 -5.69 1.72 5.59
CA VAL A 42 -5.53 1.44 4.15
C VAL A 42 -6.86 1.01 3.52
N LEU A 43 -7.62 0.13 4.20
CA LEU A 43 -8.85 -0.46 3.66
C LEU A 43 -10.10 0.40 3.88
N LEU A 44 -10.19 1.14 4.99
CA LEU A 44 -11.27 2.10 5.18
C LEU A 44 -10.86 3.42 4.53
N PRO A 45 -11.55 3.89 3.47
CA PRO A 45 -11.45 5.30 3.10
C PRO A 45 -11.94 6.09 4.31
N VAL A 46 -11.00 6.64 5.08
CA VAL A 46 -11.29 7.34 6.32
C VAL A 46 -12.10 8.58 5.97
N LYS A 47 -13.43 8.44 6.04
CA LYS A 47 -14.41 9.53 5.94
C LYS A 47 -14.40 10.25 7.29
N LEU A 48 -13.29 10.92 7.60
CA LEU A 48 -13.13 11.68 8.85
C LEU A 48 -14.11 12.86 8.81
N ARG A 49 -15.28 12.68 9.43
CA ARG A 49 -16.25 13.76 9.66
C ARG A 49 -15.77 14.56 10.86
N VAL A 50 -14.98 15.60 10.62
CA VAL A 50 -14.48 16.48 11.69
C VAL A 50 -15.58 17.47 12.10
N PRO A 51 -16.06 17.47 13.35
CA PRO A 51 -16.99 18.49 13.85
C PRO A 51 -16.22 19.79 14.09
N VAL A 52 -16.52 20.83 13.31
CA VAL A 52 -15.87 22.14 13.41
C VAL A 52 -16.31 22.85 14.71
N PRO A 53 -15.38 23.37 15.54
CA PRO A 53 -15.74 24.02 16.81
C PRO A 53 -16.53 25.32 16.60
N ARG A 54 -17.69 25.39 17.27
CA ARG A 54 -18.71 26.47 17.22
C ARG A 54 -18.20 27.90 17.51
N ARG A 55 -16.98 28.08 18.02
CA ARG A 55 -16.54 29.36 18.62
C ARG A 55 -16.23 30.47 17.61
N LEU A 56 -15.90 30.15 16.35
CA LEU A 56 -15.75 31.18 15.30
C LEU A 56 -17.07 31.60 14.64
N ARG A 57 -18.17 30.88 14.86
CA ARG A 57 -19.47 31.17 14.22
C ARG A 57 -20.33 32.16 15.03
N ALA A 58 -20.01 32.35 16.31
CA ALA A 58 -20.70 33.30 17.17
C ALA A 58 -20.38 34.77 16.85
N ALA A 59 -19.19 35.05 16.28
CA ALA A 59 -18.79 36.42 15.94
C ALA A 59 -19.40 36.95 14.63
N ARG A 60 -20.07 36.11 13.83
CA ARG A 60 -20.63 36.49 12.51
C ARG A 60 -22.15 36.55 12.47
N ASN A 61 -22.84 36.12 13.52
CA ASN A 61 -24.30 35.94 13.53
C ASN A 61 -25.00 36.92 14.49
N GLY A 62 -24.71 38.21 14.33
CA GLY A 62 -25.44 39.32 14.96
C GLY A 62 -26.71 39.74 14.21
N GLY A 63 -27.41 38.85 13.51
CA GLY A 63 -28.68 39.21 12.89
C GLY A 63 -29.27 38.15 11.97
N GLY A 64 -30.54 37.83 12.19
CA GLY A 64 -31.41 37.27 11.15
C GLY A 64 -31.94 35.86 11.40
N SER A 65 -33.26 35.81 11.55
CA SER A 65 -34.12 34.68 11.91
C SER A 65 -34.17 33.53 10.89
N SER A 66 -34.47 32.34 11.42
CA SER A 66 -35.24 31.25 10.82
C SER A 66 -34.88 30.72 9.42
N SER A 67 -34.29 29.51 9.36
CA SER A 67 -34.77 28.35 8.58
C SER A 67 -33.65 27.32 8.33
N GLY A 68 -33.99 26.03 8.46
CA GLY A 68 -33.27 24.91 7.83
C GLY A 68 -31.77 24.78 8.11
N GLY A 69 -31.41 24.07 9.19
CA GLY A 69 -30.01 23.76 9.53
C GLY A 69 -29.30 22.90 8.49
N VAL A 70 -28.71 23.51 7.47
CA VAL A 70 -27.76 22.86 6.56
C VAL A 70 -26.48 22.59 7.35
N ARG A 71 -26.27 21.32 7.71
CA ARG A 71 -25.06 20.77 8.33
C ARG A 71 -23.89 20.91 7.36
N ALA A 72 -23.09 21.97 7.48
CA ALA A 72 -21.81 22.07 6.79
C ALA A 72 -20.81 21.10 7.43
N SER A 73 -20.84 19.81 7.04
CA SER A 73 -19.80 18.84 7.35
C SER A 73 -18.65 19.02 6.37
N VAL A 74 -17.50 19.50 6.83
CA VAL A 74 -16.29 19.50 6.02
C VAL A 74 -15.75 18.07 6.01
N ALA A 75 -15.93 17.40 4.87
CA ALA A 75 -15.36 16.07 4.64
C ALA A 75 -13.90 16.24 4.22
N VAL A 76 -12.97 15.85 5.10
CA VAL A 76 -11.55 15.78 4.74
C VAL A 76 -11.36 14.51 3.91
N ARG A 77 -11.10 14.68 2.60
CA ARG A 77 -10.68 13.57 1.73
C ARG A 77 -9.24 13.23 2.11
N ILE A 78 -9.05 12.10 2.79
CA ILE A 78 -7.71 11.60 3.01
C ILE A 78 -7.19 11.03 1.68
N PRO A 79 -6.01 11.45 1.22
CA PRO A 79 -5.41 10.92 0.01
C PRO A 79 -5.07 9.44 0.17
N HIS A 80 -5.44 8.62 -0.80
CA HIS A 80 -5.19 7.17 -0.83
C HIS A 80 -3.71 6.78 -0.89
N TRP A 81 -2.79 7.72 -1.14
CA TRP A 81 -1.35 7.50 -1.16
C TRP A 81 -0.69 7.65 0.22
N LEU A 82 -1.41 8.19 1.20
CA LEU A 82 -0.90 8.44 2.56
C LEU A 82 -0.84 7.20 3.48
N PRO A 83 -1.72 6.19 3.37
CA PRO A 83 -1.73 5.06 4.29
C PRO A 83 -0.42 4.24 4.31
N PRO A 84 0.21 3.87 3.18
CA PRO A 84 1.46 3.09 3.21
C PRO A 84 2.63 3.78 3.95
N PRO A 85 3.01 5.04 3.64
CA PRO A 85 4.10 5.71 4.37
C PRO A 85 3.73 6.01 5.83
N LEU A 86 2.46 6.28 6.13
CA LEU A 86 2.00 6.45 7.51
C LEU A 86 2.13 5.16 8.31
N GLY A 87 1.86 4.00 7.69
CA GLY A 87 2.06 2.70 8.32
C GLY A 87 3.51 2.41 8.66
N VAL A 88 4.44 2.74 7.77
CA VAL A 88 5.89 2.63 8.03
C VAL A 88 6.30 3.58 9.17
N LEU A 89 5.77 4.81 9.20
CA LEU A 89 6.05 5.78 10.25
C LEU A 89 5.57 5.31 11.64
N VAL A 90 4.38 4.72 11.71
CA VAL A 90 3.82 4.15 12.95
C VAL A 90 4.61 2.91 13.39
N MET A 91 5.01 2.04 12.46
CA MET A 91 5.88 0.89 12.75
C MET A 91 7.26 1.31 13.29
N LEU A 92 7.84 2.37 12.72
CA LEU A 92 9.11 2.95 13.16
C LEU A 92 8.97 3.59 14.55
N ALA A 93 7.88 4.33 14.80
CA ALA A 93 7.59 4.94 16.10
C ALA A 93 7.29 3.89 17.20
N ALA A 94 6.72 2.74 16.84
CA ALA A 94 6.48 1.61 17.74
C ALA A 94 7.77 0.81 18.05
N GLY A 95 8.91 1.15 17.45
CA GLY A 95 10.18 0.45 17.65
C GLY A 95 10.21 -0.97 17.09
N CYS A 96 9.23 -1.36 16.27
CA CYS A 96 9.16 -2.69 15.68
C CYS A 96 10.04 -2.83 14.43
N LEU A 97 10.32 -1.71 13.76
CA LEU A 97 11.20 -1.65 12.60
C LEU A 97 12.30 -0.65 12.89
N ASP A 98 13.56 -1.08 12.91
CA ASP A 98 14.68 -0.16 13.03
C ASP A 98 14.92 0.59 11.70
N SER A 99 15.44 1.81 11.79
CA SER A 99 15.83 2.64 10.65
C SER A 99 16.78 1.91 9.69
N ARG A 100 17.69 1.09 10.22
CA ARG A 100 18.59 0.24 9.42
C ARG A 100 17.86 -0.94 8.78
N GLY A 101 16.89 -1.52 9.48
CA GLY A 101 16.02 -2.57 8.93
C GLY A 101 15.18 -2.07 7.76
N LEU A 102 14.69 -0.83 7.83
CA LEU A 102 13.99 -0.17 6.71
C LEU A 102 14.92 0.03 5.50
N LEU A 103 16.15 0.50 5.72
CA LEU A 103 17.13 0.70 4.65
C LEU A 103 17.54 -0.63 4.03
N ASN A 104 17.79 -1.67 4.82
CA ASN A 104 18.08 -3.01 4.32
C ASN A 104 16.90 -3.60 3.55
N GLY A 105 15.66 -3.28 3.92
CA GLY A 105 14.48 -3.68 3.16
C GLY A 105 14.37 -3.04 1.77
N ILE A 106 14.92 -1.83 1.58
CA ILE A 106 14.93 -1.13 0.28
C ILE A 106 16.18 -1.49 -0.53
N LEU A 107 17.36 -1.49 0.10
CA LEU A 107 18.63 -1.79 -0.55
C LEU A 107 18.78 -3.29 -0.84
N GLY A 108 18.17 -4.15 -0.02
CA GLY A 108 18.35 -5.59 -0.08
C GLY A 108 19.73 -6.02 0.43
N ASP A 109 19.87 -7.33 0.59
CA ASP A 109 21.14 -7.98 0.91
C ASP A 109 21.82 -8.50 -0.37
N SER A 110 23.00 -9.11 -0.24
CA SER A 110 23.78 -9.66 -1.36
C SER A 110 23.04 -10.70 -2.21
N SER A 111 21.92 -11.26 -1.72
CA SER A 111 21.15 -12.29 -2.42
C SER A 111 19.95 -11.75 -3.20
N ILE A 112 19.23 -10.74 -2.69
CA ILE A 112 17.98 -10.23 -3.30
C ILE A 112 17.91 -8.71 -3.11
N GLN A 113 17.84 -7.99 -4.23
CA GLN A 113 17.83 -6.53 -4.31
C GLN A 113 16.47 -6.02 -4.84
N PRO A 114 15.53 -5.64 -3.97
CA PRO A 114 14.18 -5.23 -4.39
C PRO A 114 14.19 -3.93 -5.19
N TYR A 115 15.17 -3.04 -4.98
CA TYR A 115 15.31 -1.82 -5.78
C TYR A 115 15.47 -2.09 -7.28
N SER A 116 16.10 -3.21 -7.67
CA SER A 116 16.27 -3.60 -9.07
C SER A 116 14.93 -3.83 -9.76
N ILE A 117 13.96 -4.41 -9.05
CA ILE A 117 12.59 -4.63 -9.54
C ILE A 117 11.84 -3.29 -9.62
N LEU A 118 12.03 -2.39 -8.65
CA LEU A 118 11.44 -1.05 -8.68
C LEU A 118 11.93 -0.24 -9.88
N ILE A 119 13.24 -0.26 -10.15
CA ILE A 119 13.84 0.41 -11.31
C ILE A 119 13.33 -0.23 -12.61
N LEU A 120 13.25 -1.56 -12.67
CA LEU A 120 12.69 -2.27 -13.83
C LEU A 120 11.25 -1.85 -14.12
N PHE A 121 10.40 -1.81 -13.08
CA PHE A 121 9.01 -1.39 -13.22
C PHE A 121 8.91 0.09 -13.63
N LEU A 122 9.74 0.96 -13.04
CA LEU A 122 9.80 2.37 -13.37
C LEU A 122 10.26 2.61 -14.82
N ALA A 123 11.25 1.86 -15.29
CA ALA A 123 11.73 1.93 -16.66
C ALA A 123 10.65 1.48 -17.66
N LEU A 124 9.94 0.39 -17.35
CA LEU A 124 8.83 -0.08 -18.18
C LEU A 124 7.69 0.94 -18.22
N ALA A 125 7.33 1.51 -17.07
CA ALA A 125 6.31 2.57 -16.98
C ALA A 125 6.73 3.82 -17.76
N TYR A 126 8.01 4.21 -17.69
CA TYR A 126 8.55 5.34 -18.45
C TYR A 126 8.47 5.11 -19.97
N ILE A 127 8.86 3.93 -20.44
CA ILE A 127 8.74 3.56 -21.86
C ILE A 127 7.28 3.56 -22.30
N ALA A 128 6.38 2.97 -21.51
CA ALA A 128 4.95 2.95 -21.81
C ALA A 128 4.34 4.38 -21.88
N ALA A 129 4.70 5.25 -20.94
CA ALA A 129 4.24 6.64 -20.93
C ALA A 129 4.81 7.45 -22.11
N ALA A 130 6.08 7.25 -22.47
CA ALA A 130 6.69 7.89 -23.63
C ALA A 130 6.03 7.41 -24.95
N LEU A 131 5.68 6.13 -25.04
CA LEU A 131 4.94 5.57 -26.18
C LEU A 131 3.50 6.08 -26.26
N ASP A 132 2.88 6.37 -25.12
CA ASP A 132 1.55 6.96 -25.06
C ASP A 132 1.59 8.44 -25.53
N GLN A 133 2.56 9.22 -25.05
CA GLN A 133 2.72 10.62 -25.44
C GLN A 133 3.12 10.81 -26.91
N THR A 134 3.92 9.90 -27.47
CA THR A 134 4.27 9.92 -28.91
C THR A 134 3.10 9.52 -29.82
N GLY A 135 1.97 9.08 -29.25
CA GLY A 135 0.80 8.63 -30.01
C GLY A 135 1.02 7.30 -30.72
N ALA A 136 2.08 6.56 -30.36
CA ALA A 136 2.37 5.25 -30.95
C ALA A 136 1.22 4.25 -30.71
N PHE A 137 0.60 4.31 -29.52
CA PHE A 137 -0.59 3.49 -29.21
C PHE A 137 -1.82 3.93 -30.00
N ALA A 138 -2.03 5.24 -30.22
CA ALA A 138 -3.13 5.72 -31.05
C ALA A 138 -2.95 5.30 -32.52
N TRP A 139 -1.73 5.37 -33.05
CA TRP A 139 -1.41 4.88 -34.39
C TRP A 139 -1.59 3.36 -34.51
N LEU A 140 -1.14 2.60 -33.51
CA LEU A 140 -1.32 1.14 -33.48
C LEU A 140 -2.80 0.76 -33.40
N ALA A 141 -3.58 1.46 -32.58
CA ALA A 141 -5.03 1.26 -32.48
C ALA A 141 -5.75 1.57 -33.79
N LEU A 142 -5.40 2.67 -34.48
CA LEU A 142 -5.96 3.01 -35.79
C LEU A 142 -5.55 1.99 -36.87
N LYS A 143 -4.30 1.53 -36.87
CA LYS A 143 -3.80 0.51 -37.79
C LYS A 143 -4.50 -0.84 -37.61
N MET A 144 -4.74 -1.24 -36.36
CA MET A 144 -5.47 -2.47 -36.06
C MET A 144 -6.98 -2.31 -36.32
N THR A 145 -7.54 -1.11 -36.08
CA THR A 145 -8.94 -0.80 -36.36
C THR A 145 -9.23 -0.70 -37.86
N GLY A 146 -8.27 -0.28 -38.69
CA GLY A 146 -8.38 -0.30 -40.15
C GLY A 146 -8.71 -1.69 -40.74
N ARG A 147 -8.45 -2.78 -39.98
CA ARG A 147 -8.87 -4.15 -40.30
C ARG A 147 -10.18 -4.60 -39.61
N ALA A 148 -10.67 -3.87 -38.60
CA ALA A 148 -11.81 -4.23 -37.75
C ALA A 148 -13.02 -3.24 -37.83
N ALA A 149 -12.96 -2.32 -38.78
CA ALA A 149 -13.50 -0.94 -38.76
C ALA A 149 -15.04 -0.71 -38.73
N THR A 150 -15.89 -1.52 -38.08
CA THR A 150 -17.34 -1.23 -38.13
C THR A 150 -18.16 -1.35 -36.84
N THR A 151 -17.59 -1.71 -35.68
CA THR A 151 -18.43 -1.87 -34.47
C THR A 151 -17.65 -1.76 -33.16
N GLY A 152 -18.16 -0.97 -32.20
CA GLY A 152 -17.59 -0.78 -30.84
C GLY A 152 -17.11 -2.05 -30.11
N PRO A 153 -17.84 -3.19 -30.12
CA PRO A 153 -17.37 -4.41 -29.48
C PRO A 153 -16.10 -5.02 -30.12
N ARG A 154 -15.80 -4.72 -31.39
CA ARG A 154 -14.57 -5.24 -32.05
C ARG A 154 -13.31 -4.59 -31.51
N LEU A 155 -13.37 -3.34 -31.07
CA LEU A 155 -12.26 -2.66 -30.39
C LEU A 155 -11.93 -3.34 -29.05
N PHE A 156 -12.96 -3.71 -28.28
CA PHE A 156 -12.79 -4.45 -27.02
C PHE A 156 -12.19 -5.84 -27.25
N VAL A 157 -12.69 -6.58 -28.25
CA VAL A 157 -12.15 -7.90 -28.62
C VAL A 157 -10.69 -7.79 -29.07
N LEU A 158 -10.35 -6.78 -29.86
CA LEU A 158 -8.99 -6.56 -30.34
C LEU A 158 -8.01 -6.18 -29.21
N GLN A 159 -8.41 -5.29 -28.30
CA GLN A 159 -7.62 -4.96 -27.10
C GLN A 159 -7.45 -6.19 -26.19
N SER A 160 -8.53 -6.98 -26.05
CA SER A 160 -8.52 -8.20 -25.26
C SER A 160 -7.66 -9.30 -25.89
N LEU A 161 -7.65 -9.41 -27.22
CA LEU A 161 -6.81 -10.35 -27.97
C LEU A 161 -5.34 -9.95 -27.90
N LEU A 162 -5.02 -8.66 -28.04
CA LEU A 162 -3.66 -8.15 -27.85
C LEU A 162 -3.13 -8.49 -26.45
N ALA A 163 -3.95 -8.26 -25.41
CA ALA A 163 -3.62 -8.63 -24.04
C ALA A 163 -3.47 -10.15 -23.86
N ALA A 164 -4.31 -10.96 -24.54
CA ALA A 164 -4.21 -12.42 -24.51
C ALA A 164 -2.92 -12.93 -25.18
N VAL A 165 -2.47 -12.32 -26.27
CA VAL A 165 -1.20 -12.67 -26.95
C VAL A 165 0.00 -12.38 -26.04
N VAL A 166 0.03 -11.21 -25.38
CA VAL A 166 1.08 -10.89 -24.40
C VAL A 166 1.08 -11.88 -23.24
N THR A 167 -0.10 -12.26 -22.76
CA THR A 167 -0.26 -13.27 -21.69
C THR A 167 0.25 -14.63 -22.12
N LEU A 168 0.01 -15.05 -23.37
CA LEU A 168 0.48 -16.31 -23.93
C LEU A 168 2.00 -16.35 -24.08
N PHE A 169 2.63 -15.24 -24.43
CA PHE A 169 4.10 -15.14 -24.51
C PHE A 169 4.79 -15.08 -23.14
N THR A 170 4.05 -14.70 -22.09
CA THR A 170 4.57 -14.56 -20.73
C THR A 170 4.45 -15.85 -19.90
N ARG A 171 3.59 -16.78 -20.32
CA ARG A 171 3.38 -18.09 -19.69
C ARG A 171 4.34 -19.13 -20.26
#